data_AF-A0A7H8JSB2-F1
#
_entry.id   AF-A0A7H8JSB2-F1
#
_cell.length_a   1.000
_cell.length_b   1.000
_cell.length_c   1.000
_cell.angle_alpha   90.00
_cell.angle_beta   90.00
_cell.angle_gamma   90.00
#
_symmetry.space_group_name_H-M   'P 1'
#
loop_
_entity.id
_entity.type
_entity.pdbx_description
1 polymer ?
#
loop_
_entity_poly.entity_id
_entity_poly.type
_entity_poly.pdbx_seq_one_letter_code
_entity_poly.pdbx_strand_id
1 'polypeptide(L)'
;MDGVTAAVGELAERGDLFDVLSACRVFAYTAVHALLALYGPPDSGLGEVWVLDDLGDAEGRPERLFAARLVTAHANGDQDTVTALVVAAFRAARRERSGSLRELVTYAAGLDARAAQKDRHERNDG
;
A
#
# COMPACT_ATOMS: atom_id res chain seq x y z
N MET A 1 -4.30 -3.03 18.93
CA MET A 1 -3.39 -2.87 17.77
C MET A 1 -2.17 -3.80 17.81
N ASP A 2 -2.05 -4.67 18.83
CA ASP A 2 -0.83 -5.46 19.05
C ASP A 2 -0.72 -6.69 18.14
N GLY A 3 -1.86 -7.30 17.76
CA GLY A 3 -1.88 -8.50 16.90
C GLY A 3 -1.40 -8.26 15.48
N VAL A 4 -1.77 -7.14 14.84
CA VAL A 4 -1.34 -6.82 13.46
C VAL A 4 0.16 -6.53 13.42
N THR A 5 0.67 -5.80 14.41
CA THR A 5 2.11 -5.51 14.51
C THR A 5 2.92 -6.78 14.74
N ALA A 6 2.42 -7.71 15.56
CA ALA A 6 3.03 -9.02 15.77
C ALA A 6 3.02 -9.88 14.49
N ALA A 7 1.90 -9.91 13.77
CA ALA A 7 1.77 -10.67 12.52
C ALA A 7 2.69 -10.12 11.40
N VAL A 8 2.83 -8.79 11.29
CA VAL A 8 3.78 -8.16 10.36
C VAL A 8 5.23 -8.48 10.75
N GLY A 9 5.52 -8.50 12.05
CA GLY A 9 6.82 -8.91 12.57
C GLY A 9 7.13 -10.37 12.20
N GLU A 10 6.20 -11.28 12.44
CA GLU A 10 6.35 -12.70 12.13
C GLU A 10 6.54 -12.92 10.62
N LEU A 11 5.73 -12.26 9.78
CA LEU A 11 5.87 -12.32 8.33
C LEU A 11 7.24 -11.81 7.85
N ALA A 12 7.73 -10.70 8.42
CA ALA A 12 9.05 -10.17 8.07
C ALA A 12 10.19 -11.11 8.49
N GLU A 13 9.98 -11.90 9.54
CA GLU A 13 10.97 -12.77 10.16
C GLU A 13 11.05 -14.17 9.57
N ARG A 14 9.88 -14.76 9.32
CA ARG A 14 9.71 -16.18 8.99
C ARG A 14 9.10 -16.41 7.62
N GLY A 15 8.48 -15.39 7.04
CA GLY A 15 7.90 -15.48 5.71
C GLY A 15 8.98 -15.63 4.66
N ASP A 16 8.74 -16.51 3.70
CA ASP A 16 9.55 -16.57 2.50
C ASP A 16 9.21 -15.41 1.53
N LEU A 17 9.89 -15.36 0.38
CA LEU A 17 9.66 -14.29 -0.59
C LEU A 17 8.22 -14.30 -1.13
N PHE A 18 7.61 -15.47 -1.31
CA PHE A 18 6.24 -15.60 -1.82
C PHE A 18 5.21 -15.18 -0.77
N ASP A 19 5.44 -15.47 0.51
CA ASP A 19 4.63 -14.99 1.61
C ASP A 19 4.61 -13.46 1.65
N VAL A 20 5.79 -12.84 1.60
CA VAL A 20 5.95 -11.38 1.62
C VAL A 20 5.33 -10.74 0.37
N LEU A 21 5.53 -11.32 -0.81
CA LEU A 21 4.90 -10.87 -2.06
C LEU A 21 3.37 -10.94 -2.00
N SER A 22 2.83 -12.04 -1.48
CA SER A 22 1.38 -12.23 -1.38
C SER A 22 0.77 -11.23 -0.40
N ALA A 23 1.39 -11.03 0.76
CA ALA A 23 0.94 -10.03 1.72
C ALA A 23 0.98 -8.61 1.14
N CYS A 24 2.08 -8.23 0.49
CA CYS A 24 2.22 -6.95 -0.19
C CYS A 24 1.10 -6.71 -1.22
N ARG A 25 0.75 -7.73 -2.02
CA ARG A 25 -0.34 -7.65 -2.98
C ARG A 25 -1.70 -7.49 -2.32
N VAL A 26 -1.97 -8.21 -1.22
CA VAL A 26 -3.23 -8.07 -0.48
C VAL A 26 -3.40 -6.65 0.05
N PHE A 27 -2.37 -6.08 0.69
CA PHE A 27 -2.45 -4.71 1.21
C PHE A 27 -2.56 -3.67 0.10
N ALA A 28 -1.82 -3.84 -1.00
CA ALA A 28 -1.94 -2.97 -2.16
C ALA A 28 -3.32 -3.05 -2.81
N TYR A 29 -3.92 -4.24 -2.90
CA TYR A 29 -5.29 -4.42 -3.38
C TYR A 29 -6.31 -3.68 -2.51
N THR A 30 -6.21 -3.81 -1.17
CA THR A 30 -7.06 -3.05 -0.24
C THR A 30 -6.91 -1.54 -0.44
N ALA A 31 -5.68 -1.05 -0.60
CA ALA A 31 -5.42 0.36 -0.87
C ALA A 31 -6.06 0.83 -2.19
N VAL A 32 -5.98 0.04 -3.26
CA VAL A 32 -6.60 0.36 -4.55
C VAL A 32 -8.13 0.42 -4.46
N HIS A 33 -8.76 -0.50 -3.74
CA HIS A 33 -10.21 -0.43 -3.51
C HIS A 33 -10.63 0.84 -2.80
N ALA A 34 -9.88 1.23 -1.76
CA ALA A 34 -10.14 2.48 -1.05
C ALA A 34 -9.93 3.71 -1.95
N LEU A 35 -8.93 3.71 -2.83
CA LEU A 35 -8.69 4.79 -3.79
C LEU A 35 -9.83 4.92 -4.81
N LEU A 36 -10.33 3.80 -5.32
CA LEU A 36 -11.49 3.78 -6.22
C LEU A 36 -12.74 4.34 -5.54
N ALA A 37 -12.99 4.01 -4.27
CA ALA A 37 -14.10 4.59 -3.51
C ALA A 37 -13.92 6.11 -3.28
N LEU A 38 -12.69 6.56 -3.01
CA LEU A 38 -12.38 7.96 -2.75
C LEU A 38 -12.46 8.84 -4.00
N TYR A 39 -11.91 8.39 -5.12
CA TYR A 39 -11.66 9.24 -6.28
C TYR A 39 -12.24 8.72 -7.60
N GLY A 40 -12.77 7.49 -7.62
CA GLY A 40 -13.15 6.82 -8.87
C GLY A 40 -11.95 6.23 -9.62
N PRO A 41 -12.17 5.50 -10.72
CA PRO A 41 -11.10 4.99 -11.58
C PRO A 41 -10.48 6.11 -12.42
N PRO A 42 -9.17 6.05 -12.73
CA PRO A 42 -8.55 6.95 -13.71
C PRO A 42 -9.11 6.67 -15.11
N ASP A 43 -9.21 7.71 -15.94
CA ASP A 43 -9.64 7.55 -17.33
C ASP A 43 -8.51 6.99 -18.21
N SER A 44 -8.52 5.68 -18.37
CA SER A 44 -7.55 4.97 -19.22
C SER A 44 -7.67 5.34 -20.70
N GLY A 45 -8.83 5.85 -21.16
CA GLY A 45 -9.03 6.35 -22.53
C GLY A 45 -8.27 7.65 -22.81
N LEU A 46 -7.97 8.41 -21.76
CA LEU A 46 -7.14 9.61 -21.79
C LEU A 46 -5.68 9.34 -21.39
N GLY A 47 -5.34 8.09 -21.09
CA GLY A 47 -4.01 7.71 -20.62
C GLY A 47 -3.71 8.13 -19.18
N GLU A 48 -4.75 8.39 -18.37
CA GLU A 48 -4.56 8.73 -16.96
C GLU A 48 -4.04 7.52 -16.18
N VAL A 49 -3.17 7.81 -15.21
CA VAL A 49 -2.60 6.82 -14.30
C VAL A 49 -2.66 7.35 -12.88
N TRP A 50 -2.68 6.44 -11.91
CA TRP A 50 -2.56 6.83 -10.51
C TRP A 50 -1.18 7.43 -10.24
N VAL A 51 -1.18 8.57 -9.56
CA VAL A 51 0.01 9.20 -8.98
C VAL A 51 -0.31 9.46 -7.51
N LEU A 52 0.08 8.53 -6.63
CA LEU A 52 -0.33 8.53 -5.21
C LEU A 52 0.71 9.17 -4.28
N ASP A 53 1.74 9.76 -4.87
CA ASP A 53 2.77 10.49 -4.16
C ASP A 53 2.39 11.97 -4.22
N ASP A 54 1.73 12.46 -3.16
CA ASP A 54 1.63 13.90 -2.97
C ASP A 54 2.97 14.38 -2.42
N LEU A 55 3.63 15.21 -3.21
CA LEU A 55 5.02 15.65 -3.08
C LEU A 55 5.29 16.29 -1.70
N GLY A 56 5.76 15.48 -0.74
CA GLY A 56 6.30 15.93 0.55
C GLY A 56 6.24 14.89 1.68
N ASP A 57 5.16 14.14 1.80
CA ASP A 57 4.93 13.24 2.95
C ASP A 57 5.86 12.01 2.99
N ALA A 58 6.42 11.63 1.84
CA ALA A 58 7.37 10.53 1.71
C ALA A 58 8.85 10.99 1.74
N GLU A 59 9.11 12.30 1.73
CA GLU A 59 10.48 12.83 1.74
C GLU A 59 11.18 12.46 3.06
N GLY A 60 12.36 11.86 2.96
CA GLY A 60 13.11 11.35 4.12
C GLY A 60 12.47 10.13 4.82
N ARG A 61 11.39 9.55 4.28
CA ARG A 61 10.68 8.40 4.86
C ARG A 61 10.69 7.21 3.88
N PRO A 62 11.77 6.40 3.85
CA PRO A 62 11.94 5.35 2.84
C PRO A 62 10.84 4.26 2.91
N GLU A 63 10.33 3.93 4.10
CA GLU A 63 9.23 2.97 4.26
C GLU A 63 7.93 3.52 3.66
N ARG A 64 7.70 4.84 3.79
CA ARG A 64 6.52 5.52 3.24
C ARG A 64 6.59 5.55 1.72
N LEU A 65 7.78 5.86 1.20
CA LEU A 65 8.06 5.83 -0.23
C LEU A 65 7.89 4.42 -0.81
N PHE A 66 8.34 3.38 -0.10
CA PHE A 66 8.08 1.99 -0.49
C PHE A 66 6.58 1.72 -0.60
N ALA A 67 5.80 2.07 0.42
CA ALA A 67 4.35 1.84 0.43
C ALA A 67 3.65 2.56 -0.72
N ALA A 68 3.92 3.86 -0.89
CA ALA A 68 3.32 4.67 -1.96
C ALA A 68 3.67 4.14 -3.35
N ARG A 69 4.94 3.79 -3.61
CA ARG A 69 5.38 3.23 -4.89
C ARG A 69 4.79 1.86 -5.17
N LEU A 70 4.72 0.99 -4.17
CA LEU A 70 4.14 -0.34 -4.32
C LEU A 70 2.65 -0.25 -4.67
N VAL A 71 1.89 0.58 -3.93
CA VAL A 71 0.46 0.78 -4.21
C VAL A 71 0.26 1.43 -5.58
N THR A 72 1.07 2.42 -5.94
CA THR A 72 1.00 3.08 -7.26
C THR A 72 1.26 2.09 -8.40
N ALA A 73 2.32 1.28 -8.29
CA ALA A 73 2.64 0.26 -9.28
C ALA A 73 1.50 -0.77 -9.39
N HIS A 74 0.96 -1.23 -8.26
CA HIS A 74 -0.16 -2.17 -8.23
C HIS A 74 -1.42 -1.57 -8.87
N ALA A 75 -1.76 -0.32 -8.56
CA ALA A 75 -2.91 0.40 -9.10
C ALA A 75 -2.84 0.59 -10.61
N ASN A 76 -1.63 0.76 -11.15
CA ASN A 76 -1.36 0.92 -12.58
C ASN A 76 -1.07 -0.41 -13.30
N GLY A 77 -1.20 -1.55 -12.62
CA GLY A 77 -0.97 -2.88 -13.22
C GLY A 77 0.49 -3.24 -13.50
N ASP A 78 1.45 -2.48 -12.99
CA ASP A 78 2.90 -2.69 -13.17
C ASP A 78 3.42 -3.80 -12.23
N GLN A 79 3.21 -5.06 -12.65
CA GLN A 79 3.61 -6.24 -11.87
C GLN A 79 5.12 -6.41 -11.75
N ASP A 80 5.89 -5.92 -12.73
CA ASP A 80 7.34 -5.99 -12.73
C ASP A 80 7.91 -5.09 -11.63
N THR A 81 7.41 -3.85 -11.54
CA THR A 81 7.78 -2.93 -10.45
C THR A 81 7.32 -3.44 -9.09
N VAL A 82 6.10 -3.99 -8.98
CA VAL A 82 5.63 -4.62 -7.73
C VAL A 82 6.62 -5.71 -7.29
N THR A 83 7.00 -6.60 -8.20
CA THR A 83 7.93 -7.70 -7.91
C THR A 83 9.30 -7.17 -7.52
N ALA A 84 9.84 -6.20 -8.25
CA ALA A 84 11.14 -5.61 -7.97
C ALA A 84 11.20 -4.93 -6.60
N LEU A 85 10.16 -4.16 -6.23
CA LEU A 85 10.07 -3.48 -4.93
C LEU A 85 10.01 -4.50 -3.78
N VAL A 86 9.20 -5.55 -3.91
CA VAL A 86 9.10 -6.59 -2.89
C VAL A 86 10.42 -7.35 -2.74
N VAL A 87 11.07 -7.72 -3.85
CA VAL A 87 12.37 -8.40 -3.81
C VAL A 87 13.43 -7.50 -3.15
N ALA A 88 13.43 -6.20 -3.44
CA ALA A 88 14.33 -5.25 -2.81
C ALA A 88 14.09 -5.16 -1.30
N ALA A 89 12.84 -5.01 -0.86
CA ALA A 89 12.48 -4.99 0.56
C ALA A 89 12.80 -6.33 1.25
N PHE A 90 12.63 -7.46 0.56
CA PHE A 90 12.98 -8.78 1.08
C PHE A 90 14.49 -8.94 1.22
N ARG A 91 15.32 -8.35 0.36
CA ARG A 91 16.78 -8.40 0.48
C ARG A 91 17.36 -7.41 1.49
N ALA A 92 16.58 -6.41 1.90
CA ALA A 92 16.98 -5.43 2.90
C ALA A 92 17.18 -6.05 4.30
N ALA A 93 17.80 -5.28 5.21
CA ALA A 93 17.95 -5.72 6.59
C ALA A 93 16.57 -5.95 7.22
N ARG A 94 16.47 -6.91 8.15
CA ARG A 94 15.20 -7.28 8.79
C ARG A 94 14.42 -6.08 9.32
N ARG A 95 15.09 -5.13 9.97
CA ARG A 95 14.46 -3.90 10.50
C ARG A 95 13.80 -3.06 9.40
N GLU A 96 14.49 -2.90 8.26
CA GLU A 96 14.00 -2.14 7.11
C GLU A 96 12.81 -2.86 6.46
N ARG A 97 12.93 -4.19 6.28
CA ARG A 97 11.82 -5.02 5.77
C ARG A 97 10.57 -4.91 6.65
N SER A 98 10.71 -5.07 7.97
CA SER A 98 9.59 -4.90 8.91
C SER A 98 9.02 -3.48 8.87
N GLY A 99 9.87 -2.46 8.71
CA GLY A 99 9.45 -1.06 8.55
C GLY A 99 8.59 -0.86 7.32
N SER A 100 9.06 -1.31 6.16
CA SER A 100 8.35 -1.25 4.88
C SER A 100 7.00 -1.97 4.92
N LEU A 101 6.94 -3.18 5.50
CA LEU A 101 5.68 -3.92 5.62
C LEU A 101 4.70 -3.22 6.58
N ARG A 102 5.18 -2.71 7.71
CA ARG A 102 4.34 -1.97 8.66
C ARG A 102 3.76 -0.72 8.01
N GLU A 103 4.60 0.06 7.33
CA GLU A 103 4.15 1.30 6.69
C GLU A 103 3.18 1.00 5.53
N LEU A 104 3.35 -0.09 4.78
CA LEU A 104 2.37 -0.52 3.78
C LEU A 104 1.00 -0.81 4.40
N VAL A 105 0.97 -1.53 5.53
CA VAL A 105 -0.28 -1.80 6.27
C VAL A 105 -0.91 -0.49 6.76
N THR A 106 -0.11 0.40 7.35
CA THR A 106 -0.57 1.71 7.82
C THR A 106 -1.09 2.57 6.68
N TYR A 107 -0.42 2.56 5.52
CA TYR A 107 -0.82 3.29 4.32
C TYR A 107 -2.18 2.80 3.81
N ALA A 108 -2.33 1.48 3.64
CA ALA A 108 -3.58 0.87 3.19
C ALA A 108 -4.74 1.12 4.17
N ALA A 109 -4.51 0.94 5.48
CA ALA A 109 -5.51 1.19 6.50
C ALA A 109 -5.92 2.67 6.57
N GLY A 110 -4.98 3.59 6.35
CA GLY A 110 -5.27 5.03 6.29
C GLY A 110 -6.18 5.40 5.11
N LEU A 111 -5.97 4.80 3.94
CA LEU A 111 -6.84 4.99 2.79
C LEU A 111 -8.24 4.40 3.03
N ASP A 112 -8.31 3.17 3.55
CA ASP A 112 -9.58 2.49 3.85
C ASP A 112 -10.42 3.27 4.88
N ALA A 113 -9.79 3.77 5.93
CA ALA A 113 -10.47 4.60 6.93
C ALA A 113 -11.04 5.90 6.35
N ARG A 114 -10.31 6.54 5.43
CA ARG A 114 -10.77 7.74 4.70
C ARG A 114 -11.95 7.42 3.79
N ALA A 115 -11.88 6.31 3.04
CA ALA A 115 -12.98 5.86 2.18
C ALA A 115 -14.25 5.60 3.01
N ALA A 116 -14.13 4.85 4.10
CA ALA A 116 -15.25 4.58 5.00
C ALA A 116 -15.85 5.85 5.64
N GLN A 117 -15.05 6.90 5.84
CA GLN A 117 -15.54 8.19 6.34
C GLN A 117 -16.35 8.95 5.28
N LYS A 118 -15.91 8.95 4.02
CA LYS A 118 -16.63 9.53 2.88
C LYS A 118 -18.01 8.89 2.73
N ASP A 119 -18.07 7.56 2.72
CA ASP A 119 -19.33 6.82 2.63
C ASP A 119 -20.32 7.15 3.76
N ARG A 120 -19.81 7.43 4.97
CA ARG A 120 -20.65 7.83 6.11
C ARG A 120 -21.21 9.25 5.96
N HIS A 121 -20.45 10.17 5.36
CA HIS A 121 -20.96 11.51 5.05
C HIS A 121 -22.04 11.44 3.98
N GLU A 122 -21.80 10.74 2.88
CA GLU A 122 -22.75 10.64 1.76
C GLU A 122 -24.09 10.00 2.17
N ARG A 123 -24.09 9.07 3.14
CA ARG A 123 -25.33 8.47 3.69
C ARG A 123 -26.11 9.38 4.65
N ASN A 124 -25.47 10.39 5.24
CA ASN A 124 -26.14 11.31 6.16
C ASN A 124 -26.71 12.55 5.45
N ASP A 125 -26.23 12.82 4.23
CA ASP A 125 -26.60 13.99 3.42
C ASP A 125 -27.67 13.70 2.34
N GLY A 126 -28.13 12.44 2.21
CA GLY A 126 -29.15 11.99 1.25
C GLY A 126 -30.43 11.51 1.90
#